data_AF-A0A8S8YGL7-F1
#
_entry.id   AF-A0A8S8YGL7-F1
#
_cell.length_a   1.000
_cell.length_b   1.000
_cell.length_c   1.000
_cell.angle_alpha   90.00
_cell.angle_beta   90.00
_cell.angle_gamma   90.00
#
_symmetry.space_group_name_H-M   'P 1'
#
loop_
_entity.id
_entity.type
_entity.pdbx_description
1 polymer ?
#
loop_
_entity_poly.entity_id
_entity_poly.type
_entity_poly.pdbx_seq_one_letter_code
_entity_poly.pdbx_strand_id
1 'polypeptide(L)'
;MHMLRAFAAAHRNSPTLTGFADDLPCIAGRLMQREINAYKPRYKPARPYVAILGGAKGGRFFRVAQNLINRGVVDTIAFVGVVGNMILWAKALTSEKEIRNLFEEH
;
A
#
# COMPACT_ATOMS: atom_id res chain seq x y z
N MET A 1 7.51 16.32 26.49
CA MET A 1 6.41 15.62 25.78
C MET A 1 6.43 16.04 24.32
N HIS A 2 6.52 15.08 23.40
CA HIS A 2 6.60 15.32 21.96
C HIS A 2 5.29 14.87 21.27
N MET A 3 4.84 15.60 20.24
CA MET A 3 3.60 15.28 19.51
C MET A 3 3.89 15.06 18.02
N LEU A 4 3.66 13.82 17.54
CA LEU A 4 3.86 13.46 16.15
C LEU A 4 2.59 13.71 15.32
N ARG A 5 2.70 14.52 14.26
CA ARG A 5 1.58 14.87 13.37
C ARG A 5 1.79 14.47 11.91
N ALA A 6 2.88 13.76 11.58
CA ALA A 6 3.30 13.50 10.21
C ALA A 6 3.19 12.01 9.82
N PHE A 7 1.96 11.51 9.62
CA PHE A 7 1.73 10.12 9.22
C PHE A 7 2.44 9.74 7.91
N ALA A 8 2.42 10.64 6.92
CA ALA A 8 3.06 10.41 5.62
C ALA A 8 4.58 10.19 5.73
N ALA A 9 5.24 10.79 6.72
CA ALA A 9 6.68 10.63 6.95
C ALA A 9 7.01 9.54 7.98
N ALA A 10 6.02 9.01 8.70
CA ALA A 10 6.22 8.08 9.83
C ALA A 10 6.91 6.76 9.45
N HIS A 11 6.97 6.42 8.16
CA HIS A 11 7.71 5.26 7.66
C HIS A 11 9.23 5.50 7.53
N ARG A 12 9.70 6.72 7.82
CA ARG A 12 11.12 7.09 7.76
C ARG A 12 11.71 7.14 9.16
N ASN A 13 12.90 6.58 9.31
CA ASN A 13 13.68 6.73 10.54
C ASN A 13 14.46 8.06 10.46
N SER A 14 13.92 9.11 11.09
CA SER A 14 14.53 10.45 11.09
C SER A 14 14.55 11.00 12.51
N PRO A 15 15.57 11.78 12.92
CA PRO A 15 15.73 12.22 14.31
C PRO A 15 14.49 12.91 14.90
N THR A 16 13.80 13.71 14.09
CA THR A 16 12.59 14.44 14.51
C THR A 16 11.31 13.59 14.57
N LEU A 17 11.33 12.36 14.05
CA LEU A 17 10.21 11.43 14.05
C LEU A 17 10.36 10.37 15.14
N THR A 18 11.56 9.81 15.29
CA THR A 18 11.83 8.65 16.16
C THR A 18 12.81 8.97 17.28
N GLY A 19 13.71 9.94 17.09
CA GLY A 19 14.81 10.21 18.03
C GLY A 19 14.39 10.73 19.41
N PHE A 20 13.17 11.23 19.55
CA PHE A 20 12.62 11.64 20.86
C PHE A 20 11.80 10.55 21.55
N ALA A 21 11.55 9.42 20.89
CA ALA A 21 10.66 8.38 21.42
C ALA A 21 11.26 7.60 22.60
N ASP A 22 12.59 7.53 22.70
CA ASP A 22 13.29 6.79 23.74
C ASP A 22 13.41 7.61 25.04
N ASP A 23 13.55 8.93 24.93
CA ASP A 23 13.85 9.81 26.07
C ASP A 23 12.65 10.65 26.56
N LEU A 24 11.60 10.80 25.73
CA LEU A 24 10.47 11.68 26.04
C LEU A 24 9.13 10.99 25.76
N PRO A 25 8.10 11.25 26.59
CA PRO A 25 6.75 10.82 26.29
C PRO A 25 6.28 11.37 24.94
N CYS A 26 5.97 10.47 24.00
CA CYS A 26 5.52 10.78 22.64
C CYS A 26 4.04 10.46 22.47
N ILE A 27 3.27 11.39 21.90
CA ILE A 27 1.85 11.20 21.60
C ILE A 27 1.53 11.38 20.12
N ALA A 28 0.56 10.62 19.62
CA ALA A 28 0.00 10.82 18.29
C ALA A 28 -0.91 12.07 18.30
N GLY A 29 -0.59 13.06 17.47
CA GLY A 29 -1.47 14.20 17.25
C GLY A 29 -2.73 13.80 16.48
N ARG A 30 -3.73 14.69 16.46
CA ARG A 30 -5.07 14.41 15.86
C ARG A 30 -5.02 13.90 14.42
N LEU A 31 -4.11 14.42 13.59
CA LEU A 31 -3.98 13.95 12.20
C LEU A 31 -3.48 12.50 12.16
N MET A 32 -2.42 12.19 12.89
CA MET A 32 -1.89 10.83 13.01
C MET A 32 -2.95 9.87 13.56
N GLN A 33 -3.70 10.29 14.58
CA GLN A 33 -4.79 9.48 15.15
C GLN A 33 -5.91 9.20 14.15
N ARG A 34 -6.29 10.21 13.35
CA ARG A 34 -7.29 10.05 12.27
C ARG A 34 -6.83 9.04 11.23
N GLU A 35 -5.58 9.15 10.75
CA GLU A 35 -5.01 8.24 9.76
C GLU A 35 -4.92 6.80 10.28
N ILE A 36 -4.42 6.62 11.51
CA ILE A 36 -4.37 5.30 12.15
C ILE A 36 -5.77 4.70 12.28
N ASN A 37 -6.76 5.50 12.72
CA ASN A 37 -8.13 5.04 12.86
C ASN A 37 -8.78 4.71 11.51
N ALA A 38 -8.50 5.47 10.46
CA ALA A 38 -8.97 5.17 9.11
C ALA A 38 -8.34 3.89 8.53
N TYR A 39 -7.12 3.54 8.96
CA TYR A 39 -6.42 2.34 8.50
C TYR A 39 -6.83 1.05 9.24
N LYS A 40 -7.28 1.16 10.50
CA LYS A 40 -7.70 0.01 11.35
C LYS A 40 -8.72 -0.95 10.71
N PRO A 41 -9.74 -0.51 9.96
CA PRO A 41 -10.71 -1.40 9.33
C PRO A 41 -10.07 -2.45 8.41
N ARG A 42 -8.87 -2.23 7.88
CA ARG A 42 -8.17 -3.18 7.00
C ARG A 42 -7.82 -4.52 7.66
N TYR A 43 -7.74 -4.58 9.00
CA TYR A 43 -7.41 -5.83 9.71
C TYR A 43 -8.60 -6.79 9.85
N LYS A 44 -9.83 -6.26 9.83
CA LYS A 44 -11.09 -7.01 9.81
C LYS A 44 -12.08 -6.26 8.91
N PRO A 45 -11.85 -6.23 7.59
CA PRO A 45 -12.67 -5.44 6.70
C PRO A 45 -14.08 -6.06 6.60
N ALA A 46 -15.08 -5.19 6.46
CA ALA A 46 -16.41 -5.64 6.05
C ALA A 46 -16.31 -6.28 4.66
N ARG A 47 -17.07 -7.36 4.45
CA ARG A 47 -17.06 -8.13 3.20
C ARG A 47 -18.27 -7.75 2.33
N PRO A 48 -18.13 -7.65 1.00
CA PRO A 48 -16.89 -7.89 0.24
C PRO A 48 -15.89 -6.72 0.37
N TYR A 49 -14.61 -7.05 0.56
CA TYR A 49 -13.50 -6.11 0.58
C TYR A 49 -12.85 -6.02 -0.80
N VAL A 50 -13.04 -4.87 -1.45
CA VAL A 50 -12.48 -4.55 -2.76
C VAL A 50 -11.30 -3.60 -2.60
N ALA A 51 -10.14 -3.99 -3.13
CA ALA A 51 -8.95 -3.15 -3.16
C ALA A 51 -8.74 -2.57 -4.58
N ILE A 52 -8.67 -1.25 -4.68
CA ILE A 52 -8.35 -0.57 -5.94
C ILE A 52 -6.85 -0.22 -5.91
N LEU A 53 -6.08 -0.75 -6.84
CA LEU A 53 -4.63 -0.56 -6.94
C LEU A 53 -4.28 0.07 -8.29
N GLY A 54 -3.56 1.17 -8.29
CA GLY A 54 -3.16 1.83 -9.54
C GLY A 54 -2.01 2.80 -9.37
N GLY A 55 -1.42 3.21 -10.48
CA GLY A 55 -0.25 4.09 -10.52
C GLY A 55 0.56 3.84 -11.80
N ALA A 56 1.77 4.39 -11.86
CA ALA A 56 2.66 4.28 -13.03
C ALA A 56 3.68 3.14 -12.95
N LYS A 57 4.09 2.73 -11.73
CA LYS A 57 5.13 1.70 -11.51
C LYS A 57 4.50 0.39 -11.06
N GLY A 58 4.44 -0.61 -11.95
CA GLY A 58 3.77 -1.90 -11.72
C GLY A 58 4.30 -2.64 -10.50
N GLY A 59 5.62 -2.77 -10.37
CA GLY A 59 6.26 -3.60 -9.34
C GLY A 59 5.81 -3.35 -7.89
N ARG A 60 5.52 -2.10 -7.52
CA ARG A 60 5.04 -1.78 -6.15
C ARG A 60 3.64 -2.32 -5.90
N PHE A 61 2.74 -2.21 -6.88
CA PHE A 61 1.34 -2.61 -6.72
C PHE A 61 1.17 -4.11 -6.72
N PHE A 62 2.01 -4.85 -7.46
CA PHE A 62 2.03 -6.32 -7.40
C PHE A 62 2.42 -6.84 -6.02
N ARG A 63 3.42 -6.24 -5.37
CA ARG A 63 3.78 -6.61 -3.98
C ARG A 63 2.64 -6.35 -3.00
N VAL A 64 1.91 -5.25 -3.17
CA VAL A 64 0.73 -4.95 -2.32
C VAL A 64 -0.41 -5.93 -2.58
N ALA A 65 -0.71 -6.23 -3.85
CA ALA A 65 -1.70 -7.22 -4.25
C ALA A 65 -1.37 -8.60 -3.67
N GLN A 66 -0.14 -9.07 -3.84
CA GLN A 66 0.33 -10.35 -3.30
C GLN A 66 0.18 -10.40 -1.77
N ASN A 67 0.55 -9.33 -1.06
CA ASN A 67 0.40 -9.28 0.39
C ASN A 67 -1.08 -9.29 0.83
N LEU A 68 -1.99 -8.67 0.08
CA LEU A 68 -3.43 -8.70 0.36
C LEU A 68 -4.02 -10.10 0.12
N ILE A 69 -3.63 -10.76 -0.97
CA ILE A 69 -4.05 -12.12 -1.32
C ILE A 69 -3.52 -13.12 -0.30
N ASN A 70 -2.22 -13.08 0.02
CA ASN A 70 -1.58 -14.00 0.96
C ASN A 70 -2.18 -13.91 2.37
N ARG A 71 -2.69 -12.73 2.76
CA ARG A 71 -3.36 -12.53 4.05
C ARG A 71 -4.84 -12.96 4.03
N GLY A 72 -5.39 -13.32 2.87
CA GLY A 72 -6.80 -13.70 2.72
C GLY A 72 -7.80 -12.58 3.06
N VAL A 73 -7.36 -11.32 3.07
CA VAL A 73 -8.18 -10.19 3.55
C VAL A 73 -9.04 -9.56 2.45
N VAL A 74 -8.73 -9.83 1.17
CA VAL A 74 -9.36 -9.19 -0.01
C VAL A 74 -10.18 -10.19 -0.81
N ASP A 75 -11.34 -9.75 -1.31
CA ASP A 75 -12.22 -10.55 -2.17
C ASP A 75 -12.03 -10.19 -3.64
N THR A 76 -11.71 -8.93 -3.93
CA THR A 76 -11.51 -8.46 -5.31
C THR A 76 -10.44 -7.38 -5.37
N ILE A 77 -9.57 -7.47 -6.38
CA ILE A 77 -8.59 -6.43 -6.68
C ILE A 77 -8.92 -5.84 -8.05
N ALA A 78 -9.13 -4.52 -8.09
CA ALA A 78 -9.32 -3.76 -9.32
C ALA A 78 -8.03 -2.97 -9.63
N PHE A 79 -7.40 -3.28 -10.76
CA PHE A 79 -6.23 -2.52 -11.23
C PHE A 79 -6.66 -1.34 -12.10
N VAL A 80 -6.10 -0.15 -11.85
CA VAL A 80 -6.43 1.09 -12.58
C VAL A 80 -5.17 1.86 -13.00
N GLY A 81 -5.32 2.79 -13.94
CA GLY A 81 -4.21 3.60 -14.47
C GLY A 81 -3.26 2.78 -15.36
N VAL A 82 -1.97 3.15 -15.40
CA VAL A 82 -0.96 2.47 -16.23
C VAL A 82 -0.88 0.98 -15.90
N VAL A 83 -0.92 0.61 -14.61
CA VAL A 83 -0.95 -0.80 -14.18
C VAL A 83 -2.22 -1.51 -14.65
N GLY A 84 -3.37 -0.83 -14.66
CA GLY A 84 -4.61 -1.37 -15.22
C GLY A 84 -4.46 -1.71 -16.71
N ASN A 85 -3.87 -0.80 -17.48
CA ASN A 85 -3.58 -1.03 -18.90
C ASN A 85 -2.59 -2.18 -19.11
N MET A 86 -1.55 -2.29 -18.28
CA MET A 86 -0.62 -3.42 -18.33
C MET A 86 -1.32 -4.75 -18.11
N ILE A 87 -2.27 -4.83 -17.18
CA ILE A 87 -3.06 -6.05 -16.95
C ILE A 87 -3.98 -6.38 -18.12
N LEU A 88 -4.55 -5.36 -18.77
CA LEU A 88 -5.32 -5.54 -20.00
C LEU A 88 -4.45 -6.07 -21.14
N TRP A 89 -3.24 -5.53 -21.31
CA TRP A 89 -2.29 -6.03 -22.31
C TRP A 89 -1.82 -7.44 -21.98
N ALA A 90 -1.48 -7.73 -20.73
CA ALA A 90 -1.09 -9.07 -20.28
C ALA A 90 -2.18 -10.12 -20.57
N LYS A 91 -3.46 -9.76 -20.44
CA LYS A 91 -4.58 -10.65 -20.79
C LYS A 91 -4.68 -10.96 -22.28
N ALA A 92 -4.14 -10.10 -23.15
CA ALA A 92 -4.12 -10.31 -24.60
C ALA A 92 -2.90 -11.11 -25.07
N LEU A 93 -1.90 -11.31 -24.19
CA LEU A 93 -0.71 -12.10 -24.48
C LEU A 93 -0.92 -13.57 -24.11
N THR A 94 -0.45 -14.46 -24.97
CA THR A 94 -0.55 -15.92 -24.75
C THR A 94 0.76 -16.53 -24.25
N SER A 95 1.89 -15.83 -24.45
CA SER A 95 3.22 -16.30 -24.09
C SER A 95 3.65 -15.80 -22.71
N GLU A 96 4.03 -16.73 -21.83
CA GLU A 96 4.55 -16.41 -20.50
C GLU A 96 5.81 -15.52 -20.56
N LYS A 97 6.65 -15.72 -21.59
CA LYS A 97 7.86 -14.92 -21.80
C LYS A 97 7.53 -13.45 -22.10
N GLU A 98 6.50 -13.20 -22.90
CA GLU A 98 6.06 -11.84 -23.25
C GLU A 98 5.43 -11.13 -22.04
N ILE A 99 4.62 -11.85 -21.26
CA ILE A 99 4.06 -11.33 -20.01
C ILE A 99 5.19 -10.96 -19.03
N ARG A 100 6.21 -11.80 -18.91
CA ARG A 100 7.35 -11.52 -18.01
C ARG A 100 8.12 -10.28 -18.46
N ASN A 101 8.41 -10.15 -19.75
CA ASN A 101 9.10 -8.97 -20.29
C ASN A 101 8.32 -7.67 -20.03
N LEU A 102 6.99 -7.69 -20.20
CA LEU A 102 6.12 -6.53 -19.94
C LEU A 102 6.26 -5.97 -18.51
N PHE A 103 6.50 -6.84 -17.53
CA PHE A 103 6.64 -6.44 -16.12
C PHE A 103 8.10 -6.24 -15.67
N GLU A 104 9.09 -6.68 -16.45
CA GLU A 104 10.51 -6.43 -16.18
C GLU A 104 10.98 -5.09 -16.76
N GLU A 105 10.38 -4.64 -17.86
CA GLU A 105 10.71 -3.35 -18.52
C GLU A 105 10.08 -2.13 -17.84
N HIS A 106 9.10 -2.31 -16.92
CA HIS A 106 8.27 -1.22 -16.35
C HIS A 106 7.89 -1.39 -14.86
#